data_AF-A0A9D4B4Q7-F1
#
_entry.id   AF-A0A9D4B4Q7-F1
#
_cell.length_a   1.000
_cell.length_b   1.000
_cell.length_c   1.000
_cell.angle_alpha   90.00
_cell.angle_beta   90.00
_cell.angle_gamma   90.00
#
_symmetry.space_group_name_H-M   'P 1'
#
loop_
_entity.id
_entity.type
_entity.pdbx_description
1 polymer ?
#
loop_
_entity_poly.entity_id
_entity_poly.type
_entity_poly.pdbx_seq_one_letter_code
_entity_poly.pdbx_strand_id
1 'polypeptide(L)'
;MFITVRYGADCQEIVNVHCRVLSLTMHLKKKCQCRPEDCIDLLDESGTLMNLSEVKSPASELASKYLQERQRYILIRVIRGEGSESTYYESLLENLENHHPELAGESWAPSASNHHRETSDIDV
;
A
#
# COMPACT_ATOMS: atom_id res chain seq x y z
N MET A 1 -4.21 -7.18 15.61
CA MET A 1 -4.03 -5.72 15.62
C MET A 1 -4.47 -5.16 14.28
N PHE A 2 -4.95 -3.92 14.23
CA PHE A 2 -5.65 -3.38 13.05
C PHE A 2 -5.05 -2.06 12.54
N ILE A 3 -5.31 -1.76 11.27
CA ILE A 3 -5.11 -0.45 10.64
C ILE A 3 -6.43 0.05 10.08
N THR A 4 -6.47 1.33 9.66
CA THR A 4 -7.61 1.90 8.93
C THR A 4 -7.19 2.22 7.50
N VAL A 5 -7.95 1.79 6.50
CA VAL A 5 -7.73 2.11 5.09
C VAL A 5 -8.88 2.96 4.57
N ARG A 6 -8.58 4.12 3.97
CA ARG A 6 -9.55 5.05 3.36
C ARG A 6 -9.63 4.88 1.85
N TYR A 7 -10.83 5.03 1.29
CA TYR A 7 -11.11 4.93 -0.15
C TYR A 7 -12.50 5.53 -0.48
N GLY A 8 -12.82 5.65 -1.76
CA GLY A 8 -14.11 6.13 -2.30
C GLY A 8 -14.51 7.51 -1.76
N ALA A 9 -15.82 7.74 -1.68
CA ALA A 9 -16.41 8.89 -1.03
C ALA A 9 -16.32 8.77 0.50
N ASP A 10 -15.14 9.06 1.06
CA ASP A 10 -14.84 9.03 2.51
C ASP A 10 -15.16 7.69 3.23
N CYS A 11 -15.07 6.58 2.50
CA CYS A 11 -15.23 5.26 3.08
C CYS A 11 -13.96 4.85 3.85
N GLN A 12 -14.14 4.02 4.88
CA GLN A 12 -13.04 3.42 5.62
C GLN A 12 -13.29 1.95 5.94
N GLU A 13 -12.22 1.17 5.96
CA GLU A 13 -12.22 -0.24 6.37
C GLU A 13 -11.15 -0.46 7.45
N ILE A 14 -11.52 -1.13 8.54
CA ILE A 14 -10.58 -1.57 9.57
C ILE A 14 -10.17 -3.02 9.28
N VAL A 15 -8.88 -3.27 9.10
CA VAL A 15 -8.35 -4.58 8.67
C VAL A 15 -7.24 -5.07 9.59
N ASN A 16 -7.20 -6.38 9.84
CA ASN A 16 -6.17 -7.00 10.68
C ASN A 16 -4.89 -7.23 9.87
N VAL A 17 -3.76 -6.70 10.34
CA VAL A 17 -2.46 -6.84 9.65
C VAL A 17 -1.78 -8.18 9.91
N HIS A 18 -2.32 -9.01 10.81
CA HIS A 18 -1.87 -10.40 11.04
C HIS A 18 -2.49 -11.35 10.01
N CYS A 19 -2.44 -10.96 8.74
CA CYS A 19 -2.82 -11.78 7.60
C CYS A 19 -1.78 -11.67 6.49
N ARG A 20 -1.90 -12.50 5.45
CA ARG A 20 -0.99 -12.45 4.31
C ARG A 20 -1.26 -11.20 3.47
N VAL A 21 -0.21 -10.61 2.89
CA VAL A 21 -0.33 -9.46 1.97
C VAL A 21 -1.34 -9.74 0.85
N LEU A 22 -1.33 -10.97 0.31
CA LEU A 22 -2.27 -11.41 -0.72
C LEU A 22 -3.73 -11.37 -0.23
N SER A 23 -3.99 -11.83 0.99
CA SER A 23 -5.34 -11.83 1.58
C SER A 23 -5.82 -10.42 1.86
N LEU A 24 -4.95 -9.57 2.40
CA LEU A 24 -5.25 -8.16 2.65
C LEU A 24 -5.61 -7.43 1.35
N THR A 25 -4.76 -7.53 0.33
CA THR A 25 -4.96 -6.81 -0.94
C THR A 25 -6.20 -7.32 -1.68
N MET A 26 -6.47 -8.62 -1.70
CA MET A 26 -7.73 -9.14 -2.25
C MET A 26 -8.97 -8.61 -1.53
N HIS A 27 -8.94 -8.53 -0.19
CA HIS A 27 -10.04 -7.98 0.59
C HIS A 27 -10.30 -6.51 0.26
N LEU A 28 -9.23 -5.70 0.20
CA LEU A 28 -9.32 -4.29 -0.15
C LEU A 28 -9.85 -4.09 -1.57
N LYS A 29 -9.34 -4.85 -2.56
CA LYS A 29 -9.87 -4.83 -3.94
C LYS A 29 -11.37 -5.09 -3.99
N LYS A 30 -11.83 -6.11 -3.25
CA LYS A 30 -13.26 -6.45 -3.17
C LYS A 30 -14.09 -5.32 -2.57
N LYS A 31 -13.58 -4.66 -1.53
CA LYS A 31 -14.26 -3.53 -0.87
C LYS A 31 -14.34 -2.28 -1.74
N CYS A 32 -13.30 -1.97 -2.50
CA CYS A 32 -13.28 -0.85 -3.45
C CYS A 32 -13.93 -1.15 -4.80
N GLN A 33 -14.51 -2.33 -5.00
CA GLN A 33 -15.04 -2.77 -6.30
C GLN A 33 -13.99 -2.72 -7.42
N CYS A 34 -12.72 -2.88 -7.05
CA CYS A 34 -11.62 -2.97 -7.98
C CYS A 34 -11.66 -4.33 -8.71
N ARG A 35 -11.16 -4.37 -9.95
CA ARG A 35 -11.06 -5.60 -10.74
C ARG A 35 -9.98 -6.52 -10.15
N PRO A 36 -10.07 -7.85 -10.36
CA PRO A 36 -9.06 -8.79 -9.88
C PRO A 36 -7.64 -8.46 -10.35
N GLU A 37 -7.51 -8.05 -11.62
CA GLU A 37 -6.27 -7.68 -12.31
C GLU A 37 -5.68 -6.33 -11.88
N ASP A 38 -6.47 -5.50 -11.19
CA ASP A 38 -6.00 -4.19 -10.75
C ASP A 38 -4.86 -4.36 -9.74
N CYS A 39 -3.81 -3.57 -9.92
CA CYS A 39 -2.74 -3.45 -8.94
C CYS A 39 -3.09 -2.33 -7.96
N ILE A 40 -2.97 -2.60 -6.66
CA ILE A 40 -3.22 -1.63 -5.59
C ILE A 40 -2.04 -1.55 -4.66
N ASP A 41 -1.89 -0.41 -4.01
CA ASP A 41 -0.96 -0.21 -2.89
C ASP A 41 -1.61 0.65 -1.81
N LEU A 42 -0.86 0.93 -0.76
CA LEU A 42 -1.22 1.85 0.30
C LEU A 42 -0.22 2.99 0.37
N LEU A 43 -0.75 4.19 0.55
CA LEU A 43 -0.01 5.40 0.91
C LEU A 43 -0.28 5.70 2.38
N ASP A 44 0.72 6.09 3.16
CA ASP A 44 0.45 6.67 4.49
C ASP A 44 0.08 8.16 4.38
N GLU A 45 -0.35 8.75 5.50
CA GLU A 45 -0.73 10.18 5.56
C GLU A 45 0.46 11.14 5.37
N SER A 46 1.69 10.63 5.23
CA SER A 46 2.89 11.42 4.93
C SER A 46 3.32 11.36 3.46
N GLY A 47 2.62 10.60 2.62
CA GLY A 47 2.95 10.43 1.21
C GLY A 47 3.94 9.30 0.95
N THR A 48 4.20 8.43 1.94
CA THR A 48 5.10 7.28 1.76
C THR A 48 4.33 6.08 1.19
N LEU A 49 4.87 5.47 0.14
CA LEU A 49 4.34 4.24 -0.46
C LEU A 49 4.74 3.01 0.35
N MET A 50 3.77 2.13 0.63
CA MET A 50 4.00 0.89 1.38
C MET A 50 4.53 -0.26 0.54
N ASN A 51 4.55 -0.10 -0.79
CA ASN A 51 5.10 -1.05 -1.76
C ASN A 51 4.55 -2.48 -1.61
N LEU A 52 3.29 -2.63 -1.19
CA LEU A 52 2.62 -3.93 -1.10
C LEU A 52 2.52 -4.61 -2.47
N SER A 53 2.42 -3.80 -3.53
CA SER A 53 2.38 -4.24 -4.94
C SER A 53 3.69 -4.87 -5.44
N GLU A 54 4.80 -4.61 -4.75
CA GLU A 54 6.16 -5.06 -5.10
C GLU A 54 6.64 -6.22 -4.22
N VAL A 55 5.79 -6.73 -3.32
CA VAL A 55 6.10 -7.89 -2.48
C VAL A 55 6.23 -9.13 -3.35
N LYS A 56 7.40 -9.77 -3.34
CA LYS A 56 7.71 -10.93 -4.21
C LYS A 56 6.87 -12.17 -3.89
N SER A 57 6.54 -12.40 -2.61
CA SER A 57 5.83 -13.59 -2.14
C SER A 57 4.62 -13.22 -1.26
N PRO A 58 3.61 -12.53 -1.83
CA PRO A 58 2.52 -11.93 -1.04
C PRO A 58 1.62 -12.97 -0.37
N ALA A 59 1.61 -14.22 -0.85
CA ALA A 59 0.91 -15.34 -0.22
C ALA A 59 1.59 -15.83 1.08
N SER A 60 2.88 -15.54 1.25
CA SER A 60 3.69 -16.01 2.38
C SER A 60 4.00 -14.89 3.37
N GLU A 61 4.15 -13.64 2.91
CA GLU A 61 4.51 -12.52 3.80
C GLU A 61 3.31 -11.97 4.57
N LEU A 62 3.52 -11.63 5.85
CA LEU A 62 2.52 -10.97 6.69
C LEU A 62 2.47 -9.46 6.38
N ALA A 63 1.27 -8.90 6.34
CA ALA A 63 1.09 -7.47 6.10
C ALA A 63 1.70 -6.60 7.22
N SER A 64 1.77 -7.11 8.46
CA SER A 64 2.39 -6.42 9.60
C SER A 64 3.89 -6.14 9.43
N LYS A 65 4.56 -6.74 8.44
CA LYS A 65 5.94 -6.40 8.07
C LYS A 65 6.05 -5.03 7.39
N TYR A 66 4.98 -4.57 6.75
CA TYR A 66 4.93 -3.37 5.92
C TYR A 66 4.06 -2.28 6.54
N LEU A 67 3.04 -2.68 7.30
CA LEU A 67 2.02 -1.78 7.81
C LEU A 67 2.15 -1.63 9.32
N GLN A 68 2.24 -0.39 9.75
CA GLN A 68 2.27 -0.03 11.16
C GLN A 68 0.87 -0.05 11.75
N GLU A 69 0.77 -0.69 12.89
CA GLU A 69 -0.49 -0.87 13.60
C GLU A 69 -1.08 0.49 14.05
N ARG A 70 -2.41 0.58 14.07
CA ARG A 70 -3.17 1.78 14.47
C ARG A 70 -2.96 3.02 13.57
N GLN A 71 -2.27 2.86 12.44
CA GLN A 71 -2.14 3.92 11.45
C GLN A 71 -3.29 3.93 10.44
N ARG A 72 -3.40 5.08 9.77
CA ARG A 72 -4.30 5.31 8.65
C ARG A 72 -3.52 5.27 7.34
N TYR A 73 -4.14 4.66 6.35
CA TYR A 73 -3.60 4.52 5.01
C TYR A 73 -4.66 4.91 3.99
N ILE A 74 -4.20 5.38 2.84
CA ILE A 74 -5.03 5.73 1.70
C ILE A 74 -4.81 4.67 0.63
N LEU A 75 -5.91 4.12 0.12
CA LEU A 75 -5.86 3.15 -0.95
C LEU A 75 -5.54 3.84 -2.28
N ILE A 76 -4.58 3.29 -3.00
CA ILE A 76 -4.20 3.78 -4.33
C ILE A 76 -4.17 2.64 -5.34
N ARG A 77 -4.36 2.98 -6.61
CA ARG A 77 -4.15 2.10 -7.75
C ARG A 77 -2.76 2.33 -8.32
N VAL A 78 -2.08 1.26 -8.67
CA VAL A 78 -0.78 1.28 -9.35
C VAL A 78 -1.01 1.03 -10.84
N ILE A 79 -0.62 1.98 -11.67
CA ILE A 79 -0.75 1.92 -13.13
C ILE A 79 0.67 1.78 -13.68
N ARG A 80 1.05 0.57 -14.07
CA ARG A 80 2.37 0.30 -14.65
C ARG A 80 2.36 0.68 -16.11
N GLY A 81 3.29 1.55 -16.50
CA GLY A 81 3.53 1.88 -17.90
C GLY A 81 4.02 0.67 -18.70
N GLU A 82 3.73 0.65 -20.00
CA GLU A 82 4.28 -0.35 -20.91
C GLU A 82 5.70 0.03 -21.34
N GLY A 83 6.64 -0.93 -21.32
CA GLY A 83 8.01 -0.71 -21.79
C GLY A 83 8.82 0.25 -20.91
N SER A 84 9.16 1.44 -21.44
CA SER A 84 9.96 2.47 -20.76
C SER A 84 9.12 3.51 -20.03
N GLU A 85 7.79 3.42 -20.09
CA GLU A 85 6.90 4.36 -19.42
C GLU A 85 6.98 4.22 -17.90
N SER A 86 6.93 5.35 -17.19
CA SER A 86 6.99 5.38 -15.73
C SER A 86 5.74 4.77 -15.10
N THR A 87 5.88 4.17 -13.92
CA THR A 87 4.73 3.80 -13.09
C THR A 87 4.03 5.05 -12.56
N TYR A 88 2.72 5.10 -12.68
CA TYR A 88 1.86 6.13 -12.12
C TYR A 88 1.01 5.55 -11.01
N TYR A 89 0.57 6.41 -10.09
CA TYR A 89 -0.35 6.03 -9.03
C TYR A 89 -1.57 6.94 -9.07
N GLU A 90 -2.71 6.38 -8.74
CA GLU A 90 -3.99 7.07 -8.72
C GLU A 90 -4.65 6.86 -7.35
N SER A 91 -5.05 7.95 -6.69
CA SER A 91 -5.82 7.85 -5.45
C SER A 91 -7.16 7.17 -5.70
N LEU A 92 -7.49 6.16 -4.89
CA LEU A 92 -8.84 5.60 -4.84
C LEU A 92 -9.70 6.24 -3.75
N LEU A 93 -9.19 7.27 -3.05
CA LEU A 93 -9.97 8.16 -2.19
C LEU A 93 -10.40 9.40 -2.99
N GLU A 94 -11.70 9.69 -3.01
CA GLU A 94 -12.25 10.86 -3.68
C GLU A 94 -11.90 12.16 -2.95
N ASN A 95 -11.67 13.23 -3.72
CA ASN A 95 -11.30 14.55 -3.20
C ASN A 95 -10.08 14.46 -2.25
N LEU A 96 -9.02 13.74 -2.67
CA LEU A 96 -7.84 13.51 -1.85
C LEU A 96 -7.29 14.84 -1.31
N GLU A 97 -7.20 15.86 -2.16
CA GLU A 97 -6.71 17.20 -1.83
C GLU A 97 -7.52 17.92 -0.74
N ASN A 98 -8.81 17.60 -0.59
CA ASN A 98 -9.64 18.17 0.47
C ASN A 98 -9.42 17.45 1.81
N HIS A 99 -9.13 16.15 1.75
CA HIS A 99 -8.94 15.32 2.94
C HIS A 99 -7.48 15.30 3.43
N HIS A 100 -6.55 15.43 2.49
CA HIS A 100 -5.11 15.28 2.62
C HIS A 100 -4.39 16.26 1.69
N PRO A 101 -4.48 17.58 1.96
CA PRO A 101 -3.85 18.61 1.14
C PRO A 101 -2.33 18.43 1.03
N GLU A 102 -1.70 17.78 2.01
CA GLU A 102 -0.28 17.41 2.01
C GLU A 102 0.12 16.46 0.89
N LEU A 103 -0.83 15.66 0.40
CA LEU A 103 -0.60 14.69 -0.68
C LEU A 103 -0.92 15.24 -2.07
N ALA A 104 -1.46 16.46 -2.14
CA ALA A 104 -1.85 17.09 -3.39
C ALA A 104 -0.63 17.56 -4.17
N GLY A 105 -0.35 16.93 -5.32
CA GLY A 105 0.73 17.32 -6.22
C GLY A 105 2.07 16.60 -6.01
N GLU A 106 2.13 15.61 -5.13
CA GLU A 106 3.32 14.77 -4.96
C GLU A 106 3.38 13.66 -6.02
N SER A 107 4.53 13.53 -6.68
CA SER A 107 4.84 12.32 -7.44
C SER A 107 5.22 11.23 -6.46
N TRP A 108 4.26 10.39 -6.09
CA TRP A 108 4.46 9.24 -5.19
C TRP A 108 5.48 8.27 -5.81
N ALA A 109 6.76 8.44 -5.49
CA ALA A 109 7.84 7.58 -5.98
C ALA A 109 7.99 6.38 -5.05
N PRO A 110 8.23 5.16 -5.58
CA PRO A 110 8.38 3.97 -4.75
C PRO A 110 9.52 4.17 -3.76
N SER A 111 9.23 3.99 -2.47
CA SER A 111 10.24 4.14 -1.42
C SER A 111 11.35 3.10 -1.61
N ALA A 112 12.61 3.52 -1.50
CA ALA A 112 13.74 2.59 -1.56
C ALA A 112 13.57 1.55 -0.44
N SER A 113 13.49 0.28 -0.85
CA SER A 113 13.28 -0.85 0.07
C SER A 113 14.30 -0.81 1.21
N ASN A 114 13.84 -0.67 2.45
CA ASN A 114 14.68 -0.88 3.63
C ASN A 114 15.06 -2.37 3.67
N HIS A 115 16.19 -2.71 3.06
CA HIS A 115 16.89 -3.94 3.39
C HIS A 115 17.41 -3.81 4.82
N HIS A 116 16.68 -4.39 5.77
CA HIS A 116 17.29 -4.78 7.03
C HIS A 116 18.46 -5.71 6.70
N ARG A 117 19.68 -5.20 6.95
CA ARG A 117 20.92 -5.96 7.00
C ARG A 117 20.71 -7.09 8.00
N GLU A 118 20.60 -8.30 7.49
CA GLU A 118 20.85 -9.50 8.27
C GLU A 118 22.37 -9.52 8.49
N THR A 119 22.81 -9.05 9.67
CA THR A 119 24.17 -9.29 10.14
C THR A 119 24.26 -10.77 10.46
N SER A 120 24.76 -11.56 9.51
CA SER A 120 25.27 -12.88 9.82
C SER A 120 26.59 -12.70 10.58
N ASP A 121 26.49 -12.67 11.91
CA ASP A 121 27.58 -13.12 12.77
C ASP A 121 27.81 -14.61 12.45
N ILE A 122 28.94 -14.91 11.83
CA ILE A 122 29.51 -16.25 11.83
C ILE A 122 30.70 -16.18 12.76
N ASP A 123 30.43 -16.45 14.04
CA ASP A 123 31.38 -17.09 14.94
C ASP A 123 31.33 -18.60 14.64
N VAL A 124 32.42 -19.15 14.07
CA VAL A 124 33.14 -20.39 14.45
C VAL A 124 34.42 -20.46 13.62
#